data_AF-A0A497AN00-F1
#
_entry.id   AF-A0A497AN00-F1
#
_cell.length_a   1.000
_cell.length_b   1.000
_cell.length_c   1.000
_cell.angle_alpha   90.00
_cell.angle_beta   90.00
_cell.angle_gamma   90.00
#
_symmetry.space_group_name_H-M   'P 1'
#
loop_
_entity.id
_entity.type
_entity.pdbx_description
1 polymer ?
#
loop_
_entity_poly.entity_id
_entity_poly.type
_entity_poly.pdbx_seq_one_letter_code
_entity_poly.pdbx_strand_id
1 'polypeptide(L)' 'MSYMKKLYKYGTLSLKALSSMLNLSENTVTKDIEPVLLEKGFLKITTKGRSLTNRGRRILQKTLGGFGAER' A
#
# COMPACT_ATOMS: atom_id res chain seq x y z
N MET A 1 3.53 3.79 -10.46
CA MET A 1 2.87 2.57 -9.94
C MET A 1 2.67 2.76 -8.43
N SER A 2 1.46 2.58 -7.87
CA SER A 2 1.12 3.08 -6.52
C SER A 2 1.43 2.07 -5.40
N TYR A 3 1.99 2.52 -4.26
CA TYR A 3 2.42 1.69 -3.10
C TYR A 3 1.32 0.72 -2.63
N MET A 4 0.10 1.22 -2.44
CA MET A 4 -1.04 0.39 -2.02
C MET A 4 -1.40 -0.67 -3.05
N LYS A 5 -1.27 -0.41 -4.36
CA LYS A 5 -1.55 -1.43 -5.40
C LYS A 5 -0.57 -2.60 -5.32
N LYS A 6 0.69 -2.36 -4.98
CA LYS A 6 1.68 -3.43 -4.79
C LYS A 6 1.33 -4.32 -3.60
N LEU A 7 1.00 -3.72 -2.46
CA LEU A 7 0.53 -4.46 -1.28
C LEU A 7 -0.79 -5.20 -1.51
N TYR A 8 -1.67 -4.66 -2.35
CA TYR A 8 -2.90 -5.35 -2.71
C TYR A 8 -2.64 -6.58 -3.58
N LYS A 9 -1.74 -6.45 -4.57
CA LYS A 9 -1.41 -7.52 -5.51
C LYS A 9 -0.58 -8.65 -4.89
N TYR A 10 0.43 -8.31 -4.07
CA TYR A 10 1.39 -9.26 -3.52
C TYR A 10 1.15 -9.58 -2.04
N GLY A 11 0.24 -8.88 -1.37
CA GLY A 11 -0.05 -9.08 0.05
C GLY A 11 0.98 -8.40 0.95
N THR A 12 1.69 -9.19 1.76
CA THR A 12 2.65 -8.65 2.74
C THR A 12 4.03 -8.52 2.11
N LEU A 13 4.59 -7.32 2.11
CA LEU A 13 5.89 -7.02 1.51
C LEU A 13 6.85 -6.35 2.49
N SER A 14 8.14 -6.67 2.37
CA SER A 14 9.21 -5.97 3.10
C SER A 14 9.50 -4.58 2.54
N LEU A 15 10.11 -3.71 3.34
CA LEU A 15 10.47 -2.34 2.94
C LEU A 15 11.30 -2.35 1.67
N LYS A 16 12.34 -3.18 1.68
CA LYS A 16 13.30 -3.35 0.60
C LYS A 16 12.62 -3.80 -0.71
N ALA A 17 11.64 -4.69 -0.62
CA ALA A 17 10.86 -5.12 -1.78
C ALA A 17 9.99 -3.98 -2.31
N LEU A 18 9.33 -3.23 -1.43
CA LEU A 18 8.52 -2.07 -1.80
C LEU A 18 9.37 -0.96 -2.40
N SER A 19 10.50 -0.62 -1.78
CA SER A 19 11.41 0.43 -2.24
C SER A 19 11.98 0.08 -3.62
N SER A 20 12.40 -1.18 -3.82
CA SER A 20 12.86 -1.69 -5.11
C SER A 20 11.75 -1.68 -6.17
N MET A 21 10.53 -2.10 -5.84
CA MET A 21 9.39 -2.07 -6.76
C MET A 21 8.91 -0.66 -7.13
N LEU A 22 9.13 0.30 -6.24
CA LEU A 22 8.73 1.70 -6.43
C LEU A 22 9.88 2.55 -6.97
N ASN A 23 11.09 2.00 -7.03
CA ASN A 23 12.32 2.73 -7.33
C ASN A 23 12.49 3.97 -6.42
N LEU A 24 12.18 3.80 -5.14
CA LEU A 24 12.28 4.85 -4.12
C LEU A 24 13.24 4.41 -3.02
N SER A 25 13.87 5.37 -2.35
CA SER A 25 14.65 5.08 -1.15
C SER A 25 13.75 4.62 -0.02
N GLU A 26 14.24 3.66 0.77
CA GLU A 26 13.56 3.17 1.97
C GLU A 26 13.20 4.30 2.92
N ASN A 27 14.08 5.31 3.03
CA ASN A 27 13.87 6.51 3.84
C ASN A 27 12.69 7.38 3.34
N THR A 28 12.51 7.52 2.02
CA THR A 28 11.37 8.25 1.45
C THR A 28 10.07 7.49 1.73
N VAL A 29 10.11 6.17 1.62
CA VAL A 29 8.94 5.33 1.91
C VAL A 29 8.53 5.46 3.38
N THR A 30 9.49 5.39 4.31
CA THR A 30 9.21 5.44 5.75
C THR A 30 8.88 6.83 6.27
N LYS A 31 9.43 7.90 5.68
CA LYS A 31 9.22 9.28 6.16
C LYS A 31 8.09 10.02 5.48
N ASP A 32 7.80 9.71 4.23
CA ASP A 32 6.85 10.48 3.42
C ASP A 32 5.55 9.70 3.17
N ILE A 33 5.67 8.39 2.91
CA ILE A 33 4.53 7.58 2.44
C ILE A 33 3.87 6.80 3.58
N GLU A 34 4.65 6.02 4.35
CA GLU A 34 4.15 5.20 5.45
C GLU A 34 3.39 6.01 6.51
N PRO A 35 3.84 7.18 7.01
CA PRO A 35 3.11 7.92 8.04
C PRO A 35 1.70 8.29 7.59
N VAL A 36 1.54 8.81 6.37
CA VAL A 36 0.22 9.16 5.83
C VAL A 36 -0.71 7.94 5.73
N LEU A 37 -0.18 6.78 5.34
CA LEU A 37 -0.96 5.56 5.21
C LEU A 37 -1.28 4.91 6.57
N LEU A 38 -0.39 5.06 7.55
CA LEU A 38 -0.58 4.60 8.93
C LEU A 38 -1.59 5.47 9.65
N GLU A 39 -1.48 6.80 9.56
CA GLU A 39 -2.42 7.76 10.15
C GLU A 39 -3.84 7.58 9.62
N LYS A 40 -3.97 7.32 8.32
CA LYS A 40 -5.28 7.02 7.71
C LYS A 40 -5.80 5.60 8.04
N GLY A 41 -4.98 4.77 8.71
CA GLY A 41 -5.32 3.39 9.07
C GLY A 41 -5.45 2.47 7.85
N PHE A 42 -4.75 2.78 6.75
CA PHE A 42 -4.74 2.00 5.52
C PHE A 42 -3.64 0.96 5.48
N LEU A 43 -2.55 1.20 6.21
CA LEU A 43 -1.39 0.33 6.33
C LEU A 43 -1.29 -0.25 7.73
N LYS A 44 -0.78 -1.48 7.83
CA LYS A 44 -0.25 -2.04 9.09
C LYS A 44 1.16 -2.55 8.88
N ILE A 45 2.02 -2.31 9.85
CA ILE A 45 3.36 -2.88 9.92
C ILE A 45 3.27 -4.10 10.85
N THR A 46 3.74 -5.23 10.36
CA THR A 46 3.83 -6.50 11.09
C THR A 46 5.27 -6.98 11.10
N THR A 47 5.60 -7.95 11.95
CA THR A 47 6.94 -8.58 11.96
C THR A 47 7.33 -9.23 10.62
N LYS A 48 6.34 -9.60 9.79
CA LYS A 48 6.56 -10.14 8.43
C LYS A 48 6.75 -9.06 7.35
N GLY A 49 6.46 -7.80 7.66
CA GLY A 49 6.49 -6.69 6.70
C GLY A 49 5.24 -5.82 6.75
N ARG A 50 5.00 -5.08 5.66
CA ARG A 50 3.90 -4.14 5.49
C ARG A 50 2.74 -4.84 4.82
N SER A 51 1.54 -4.58 5.29
CA SER A 51 0.32 -5.15 4.73
C SER A 51 -0.81 -4.14 4.75
N LEU A 52 -1.72 -4.20 3.78
CA LEU A 52 -2.91 -3.36 3.78
C LEU A 52 -3.88 -3.81 4.88
N THR A 53 -4.52 -2.84 5.53
CA THR A 53 -5.67 -3.11 6.41
C THR A 53 -6.92 -3.38 5.59
N ASN A 54 -7.98 -3.91 6.23
CA ASN A 54 -9.29 -4.06 5.60
C ASN A 54 -9.82 -2.72 5.05
N ARG A 55 -9.55 -1.61 5.77
CA ARG A 55 -9.92 -0.26 5.34
C ARG A 55 -9.15 0.16 4.08
N GLY A 56 -7.82 -0.03 4.07
CA GLY A 56 -6.98 0.27 2.91
C GLY A 56 -7.36 -0.55 1.68
N ARG A 57 -7.67 -1.84 1.86
CA ARG A 57 -8.19 -2.70 0.78
C ARG A 57 -9.53 -2.22 0.24
N ARG A 58 -10.45 -1.80 1.09
CA ARG A 58 -11.78 -1.33 0.67
C ARG A 58 -11.71 -0.01 -0.09
N ILE A 59 -10.88 0.93 0.35
CA ILE A 59 -10.65 2.19 -0.37
C ILE A 59 -9.99 1.91 -1.72
N LEU A 60 -8.95 1.08 -1.75
CA LEU A 60 -8.28 0.75 -3.01
C LEU A 60 -9.23 0.04 -3.99
N GLN A 61 -10.08 -0.87 -3.51
CA GLN A 61 -11.14 -1.49 -4.32
C GLN A 61 -12.19 -0.48 -4.77
N LYS A 62 -12.55 0.52 -3.95
CA LYS A 62 -13.46 1.59 -4.38
C LYS A 62 -12.84 2.46 -5.46
N THR A 63 -11.54 2.77 -5.35
CA THR A 63 -10.79 3.57 -6.32
C THR A 63 -10.48 2.79 -7.60
N LEU A 64 -10.24 1.47 -7.52
CA LEU A 64 -10.02 0.60 -8.69
C LEU A 64 -11.33 0.14 -9.35
N GLY A 65 -12.37 -0.09 -8.54
CA GLY A 65 -13.69 -0.59 -8.95
C GLY A 65 -14.64 0.48 -9.46
N GLY A 66 -14.23 1.76 -9.47
CA GLY A 66 -14.90 2.81 -10.24
C GLY A 66 -14.78 2.62 -11.77
N PHE A 67 -13.99 1.65 -12.23
CA PHE A 67 -13.90 1.22 -13.64
C PHE A 67 -14.72 -0.05 -13.95
N GLY A 68 -15.60 -0.46 -13.04
CA GLY A 68 -16.41 -1.69 -13.17
C GLY A 68 -17.93 -1.46 -13.11
N ALA A 69 -18.38 -0.24 -13.39
CA ALA A 69 -19.81 0.10 -13.48
C ALA A 69 -20.10 0.89 -14.76
N GLU A 70 -19.56 0.43 -15.89
CA GLU A 70 -20.17 0.66 -17.18
C GLU A 70 -20.89 -0.66 -17.52
N ARG A 71 -22.19 -0.70 -17.20
CA ARG A 71 -23.13 -1.69 -17.75
C ARG A 71 -23.71 -1.12 -19.02
#